data_AF-A0A9W7B9E1-F1
#
_entry.id   AF-A0A9W7B9E1-F1
#
_cell.length_a   1.000
_cell.length_b   1.000
_cell.length_c   1.000
_cell.angle_alpha   90.00
_cell.angle_beta   90.00
_cell.angle_gamma   90.00
#
_symmetry.space_group_name_H-M   'P 1'
#
loop_
_entity.id
_entity.type
_entity.pdbx_description
1 polymer ?
#
loop_
_entity_poly.entity_id
_entity_poly.type
_entity_poly.pdbx_seq_one_letter_code
_entity_poly.pdbx_strand_id
1 'polypeptide(L)'
;MQQRNKLRSFFETEKGYSLFKEYVVREKRSIIDVLNDFEAVKIRTLDDVLRVLTPIQPREYSIASEGESGGTLQLLVAFKEGKTMYGRDYIGLASKFWREAKVGDVVKGTTRKGSFEKVVAIDKPVLCIGAGTGVAPLRSVIRGRARPNDDRLVFGCRNVAADYYFRSEWEEMQIEVNAVFSRDQVKRIYVQDFVKNEGREVIAAHILAGGGVAIAGGASMAAAVQNEIVEILGERIEGGTAIAKRLISGLKRKGLFAVEAWT
;
A
#
# COMPACT_ATOMS: atom_id res chain seq x y z
N MET A 1 16.57 16.80 38.81
CA MET A 1 16.75 18.05 38.03
C MET A 1 17.36 17.78 36.65
N GLN A 2 18.42 16.96 36.55
CA GLN A 2 19.10 16.63 35.29
C GLN A 2 18.22 15.95 34.22
N GLN A 3 17.45 14.91 34.58
CA GLN A 3 16.57 14.20 33.63
C GLN A 3 15.44 15.08 33.08
N ARG A 4 14.83 15.93 33.92
CA ARG A 4 13.83 16.92 33.49
C ARG A 4 14.40 17.89 32.46
N ASN A 5 15.60 18.43 32.72
CA ASN A 5 16.27 19.33 31.79
C ASN A 5 16.62 18.62 30.48
N LYS A 6 17.02 17.34 30.53
CA LYS A 6 17.26 16.55 29.32
C LYS A 6 16.00 16.38 28.47
N LEU A 7 14.86 16.04 29.08
CA LEU A 7 13.58 15.93 28.35
C LEU A 7 13.15 17.25 27.72
N ARG A 8 13.32 18.38 28.43
CA ARG A 8 13.02 19.70 27.85
C ARG A 8 13.96 20.05 26.71
N SER A 9 15.25 19.73 26.83
CA SER A 9 16.25 20.04 25.81
C SER A 9 15.94 19.44 24.44
N PHE A 10 15.17 18.35 24.37
CA PHE A 10 14.70 17.75 23.12
C PHE A 10 13.87 18.71 22.25
N PHE A 11 13.26 19.72 22.85
CA PHE A 11 12.34 20.63 22.15
C PHE A 11 12.80 22.11 22.20
N GLU A 12 13.93 22.39 22.85
CA GLU A 12 14.44 23.76 23.01
C GLU A 12 15.44 24.16 21.89
N THR A 13 16.03 23.20 21.17
CA THR A 13 17.02 23.45 20.11
C THR A 13 16.86 22.47 18.95
N GLU A 14 17.36 22.84 17.76
CA GLU A 14 17.39 21.95 16.59
C GLU A 14 18.21 20.68 16.84
N LYS A 15 19.35 20.81 17.53
CA LYS A 15 20.18 19.68 17.96
C LYS A 15 19.42 18.77 18.92
N GLY A 16 18.69 19.36 19.86
CA GLY A 16 17.80 18.64 20.77
C GLY A 16 16.72 17.86 20.04
N TYR A 17 16.08 18.48 19.06
CA TYR A 17 15.04 17.84 18.26
C TYR A 17 15.60 16.70 17.39
N SER A 18 16.82 16.86 16.88
CA SER A 18 17.53 15.77 16.19
C SER A 18 17.78 14.57 17.12
N LEU A 19 18.21 14.82 18.36
CA LEU A 19 18.36 13.77 19.38
C LEU A 19 17.03 13.10 19.70
N PHE A 20 15.92 13.84 19.78
CA PHE A 20 14.59 13.26 19.94
C PHE A 20 14.22 12.32 18.79
N LYS A 21 14.50 12.71 17.55
CA LYS A 21 14.24 11.84 16.38
C LYS A 21 15.06 10.56 16.43
N GLU A 22 16.32 10.63 16.85
CA GLU A 22 17.17 9.45 17.00
C GLU A 22 16.69 8.55 18.14
N TYR A 23 16.46 9.14 19.31
CA TYR A 23 16.11 8.43 20.53
C TYR A 23 14.68 7.84 20.49
N VAL A 24 13.69 8.58 20.00
CA VAL A 24 12.27 8.16 20.00
C VAL A 24 11.84 7.64 18.65
N VAL A 25 11.97 8.45 17.59
CA VAL A 25 11.32 8.17 16.29
C VAL A 25 11.99 7.02 15.55
N ARG A 26 13.31 7.10 15.35
CA ARG A 26 14.09 6.06 14.64
C ARG A 26 14.11 4.74 15.42
N GLU A 27 14.19 4.86 16.74
CA GLU A 27 14.24 3.74 17.66
C GLU A 27 12.86 3.25 18.13
N LYS A 28 11.78 3.82 17.59
CA LYS A 28 10.39 3.41 17.83
C LYS A 28 10.07 3.22 19.31
N ARG A 29 10.62 4.07 20.18
CA ARG A 29 10.40 3.97 21.62
C ARG A 29 8.94 4.31 21.95
N SER A 30 8.32 3.43 22.72
CA SER A 30 7.04 3.67 23.36
C SER A 30 7.19 4.61 24.56
N ILE A 31 6.06 5.06 25.09
CA ILE A 31 6.05 5.81 26.36
C ILE A 31 6.68 5.01 27.50
N ILE A 32 6.51 3.68 27.51
CA ILE A 32 7.05 2.80 28.55
C ILE A 32 8.58 2.81 28.49
N ASP A 33 9.16 2.76 27.28
CA ASP A 33 10.61 2.86 27.09
C ASP A 33 11.16 4.19 27.62
N VAL A 34 10.43 5.29 27.40
CA VAL A 34 10.85 6.62 27.88
C VAL A 34 10.73 6.69 29.40
N LEU A 35 9.65 6.18 30.00
CA LEU A 35 9.48 6.21 31.46
C LEU A 35 10.53 5.36 32.19
N ASN A 36 10.95 4.24 31.59
CA ASN A 36 12.03 3.41 32.13
C ASN A 36 13.39 4.11 32.08
N ASP A 37 13.70 4.84 31.00
CA ASP A 37 14.98 5.58 30.89
C ASP A 37 14.99 6.87 31.76
N PHE A 38 13.82 7.43 32.07
CA PHE A 38 13.65 8.68 32.79
C PHE A 38 12.88 8.48 34.10
N GLU A 39 13.43 7.66 35.01
CA GLU A 39 12.84 7.28 36.30
C GLU A 39 12.38 8.46 37.19
N ALA A 40 12.94 9.67 36.99
CA ALA A 40 12.51 10.86 37.72
C ALA A 40 11.10 11.34 37.29
N VAL A 41 10.58 10.88 36.16
CA VAL A 41 9.22 11.17 35.70
C VAL A 41 8.23 10.35 36.53
N LYS A 42 7.59 11.00 37.50
CA LYS A 42 6.57 10.36 38.33
C LYS A 42 5.18 10.57 37.72
N ILE A 43 4.67 9.55 37.05
CA ILE A 43 3.24 9.42 36.75
C ILE A 43 2.55 8.99 38.05
N ARG A 44 1.64 9.82 38.57
CA ARG A 44 1.00 9.59 39.88
C ARG A 44 -0.41 9.04 39.73
N THR A 45 -1.08 9.39 38.64
CA THR A 45 -2.47 9.03 38.39
C THR A 45 -2.65 8.51 36.97
N LEU A 46 -3.75 7.79 36.73
CA LEU A 46 -4.16 7.40 35.39
C LEU A 46 -4.44 8.63 34.51
N ASP A 47 -4.97 9.71 35.10
CA ASP A 47 -5.25 10.97 34.39
C ASP A 47 -3.97 11.59 33.81
N ASP A 48 -2.87 11.56 34.55
CA ASP A 48 -1.56 12.02 34.05
C ASP A 48 -1.12 11.27 32.79
N VAL A 49 -1.38 9.96 32.72
CA VAL A 49 -1.10 9.13 31.55
C VAL A 49 -2.01 9.49 30.38
N LEU A 50 -3.32 9.56 30.64
CA LEU A 50 -4.31 9.81 29.60
C LEU A 50 -4.16 11.19 28.95
N ARG A 51 -3.61 12.17 29.67
CA ARG A 51 -3.28 13.50 29.13
C ARG A 51 -2.11 13.50 28.14
N VAL A 52 -1.21 12.51 28.21
CA VAL A 52 -0.02 12.45 27.34
C VAL A 52 -0.14 11.43 26.22
N LEU A 53 -1.00 10.43 26.37
CA LEU A 53 -1.24 9.43 25.32
C LEU A 53 -2.11 9.98 24.20
N THR A 54 -1.79 9.58 22.98
CA THR A 54 -2.66 9.81 21.83
C THR A 54 -3.66 8.66 21.70
N PRO A 55 -4.91 8.94 21.31
CA PRO A 55 -5.88 7.89 20.99
C PRO A 55 -5.34 6.98 19.89
N ILE A 56 -5.57 5.66 20.04
CA ILE A 56 -5.24 4.67 19.01
C ILE A 56 -6.04 5.00 17.75
N GLN A 57 -5.34 5.19 16.64
CA GLN A 57 -5.96 5.50 15.37
C GLN A 57 -6.49 4.22 14.69
N PRO A 58 -7.64 4.27 14.00
CA PRO A 58 -8.08 3.20 13.12
C PRO A 58 -7.03 2.87 12.06
N ARG A 59 -6.96 1.61 11.64
CA ARG A 59 -6.08 1.19 10.55
C ARG A 59 -6.91 0.88 9.31
N GLU A 60 -6.60 1.57 8.22
CA GLU A 60 -7.25 1.35 6.93
C GLU A 60 -6.63 0.12 6.23
N TYR A 61 -7.50 -0.64 5.58
CA TYR A 61 -7.13 -1.77 4.73
C TYR A 61 -7.98 -1.73 3.46
N SER A 62 -7.35 -1.99 2.32
CA SER A 62 -8.05 -2.19 1.06
C SER A 62 -8.77 -3.54 1.10
N ILE A 63 -10.08 -3.52 0.83
CA ILE A 63 -10.92 -4.73 0.78
C ILE A 63 -10.51 -5.58 -0.43
N ALA A 64 -10.37 -6.89 -0.21
CA ALA A 64 -9.96 -7.86 -1.23
C ALA A 64 -11.12 -8.64 -1.86
N SER A 65 -12.34 -8.50 -1.34
CA SER A 65 -13.56 -9.11 -1.87
C SER A 65 -14.39 -8.15 -2.73
N GLU A 66 -15.26 -8.70 -3.56
CA GLU A 66 -16.20 -8.04 -4.46
C GLU A 66 -17.38 -7.44 -3.69
N GLY A 67 -17.19 -6.21 -3.21
CA GLY A 67 -18.26 -5.42 -2.57
C GLY A 67 -18.91 -6.08 -1.35
N GLU A 68 -20.05 -5.53 -0.94
CA GLU A 68 -20.82 -5.99 0.23
C GLU A 68 -21.81 -7.12 -0.10
N SER A 69 -22.05 -7.41 -1.39
CA SER A 69 -23.08 -8.34 -1.85
C SER A 69 -22.92 -9.78 -1.34
N GLY A 70 -21.70 -10.18 -0.95
CA GLY A 70 -21.40 -11.49 -0.37
C GLY A 70 -21.47 -11.57 1.16
N GLY A 71 -21.83 -10.48 1.85
CA GLY A 71 -21.91 -10.41 3.32
C GLY A 71 -20.58 -10.61 4.05
N THR A 72 -19.47 -10.78 3.33
CA THR A 72 -18.14 -11.09 3.87
C THR A 72 -17.10 -10.15 3.28
N LEU A 73 -16.37 -9.45 4.14
CA LEU A 73 -15.21 -8.65 3.76
C LEU A 73 -13.94 -9.48 3.90
N GLN A 74 -13.14 -9.55 2.84
CA GLN A 74 -11.85 -10.22 2.86
C GLN A 74 -10.72 -9.19 2.88
N LEU A 75 -9.67 -9.46 3.65
CA LEU A 75 -8.49 -8.59 3.76
C LEU A 75 -7.23 -9.39 3.44
N LEU A 76 -6.26 -8.75 2.82
CA LEU A 76 -4.89 -9.27 2.68
C LEU A 76 -3.95 -8.35 3.48
N VAL A 77 -3.50 -8.84 4.63
CA VAL A 77 -2.74 -8.03 5.60
C VAL A 77 -1.29 -8.49 5.67
N ALA A 78 -0.37 -7.58 5.33
CA ALA A 78 1.06 -7.81 5.57
C ALA A 78 1.36 -7.71 7.06
N PHE A 79 2.00 -8.74 7.61
CA PHE A 79 2.47 -8.70 8.99
C PHE A 79 3.64 -7.73 9.15
N LYS A 80 3.50 -6.75 10.05
CA LYS A 80 4.54 -5.75 10.29
C LYS A 80 5.36 -6.10 11.52
N GLU A 81 6.61 -6.47 11.30
CA GLU A 81 7.63 -6.61 12.32
C GLU A 81 8.99 -6.15 11.78
N GLY A 82 9.95 -5.99 12.68
CA GLY A 82 11.35 -5.77 12.32
C GLY A 82 12.17 -5.31 13.49
N LYS A 83 13.42 -4.94 13.20
CA LYS A 83 14.35 -4.34 14.15
C LYS A 83 14.61 -2.88 13.80
N THR A 84 14.81 -2.05 14.82
CA THR A 84 15.31 -0.69 14.67
C THR A 84 16.80 -0.69 14.32
N MET A 85 17.38 0.48 14.05
CA MET A 85 18.80 0.61 13.70
C MET A 85 19.73 0.09 14.80
N TYR A 86 19.33 0.21 16.08
CA TYR A 86 20.07 -0.32 17.22
C TYR A 86 19.53 -1.68 17.72
N GLY A 87 18.72 -2.37 16.91
CA GLY A 87 18.35 -3.77 17.15
C GLY A 87 17.10 -4.02 18.00
N ARG A 88 16.35 -2.98 18.42
CA ARG A 88 15.09 -3.12 19.16
C ARG A 88 14.03 -3.75 18.24
N ASP A 89 13.39 -4.81 18.71
CA ASP A 89 12.25 -5.40 18.02
C ASP A 89 11.03 -4.49 18.09
N TYR A 90 10.28 -4.39 16.99
CA TYR A 90 9.00 -3.71 16.96
C TYR A 90 7.98 -4.53 16.17
N ILE A 91 6.72 -4.43 16.57
CA ILE A 91 5.59 -5.11 15.94
C ILE A 91 4.49 -4.08 15.68
N GLY A 92 3.83 -4.18 14.53
CA GLY A 92 2.67 -3.35 14.20
C GLY A 92 1.43 -3.80 14.97
N LEU A 93 0.81 -2.87 15.69
CA LEU A 93 -0.36 -3.14 16.54
C LEU A 93 -1.51 -3.80 15.77
N ALA A 94 -1.93 -3.22 14.65
CA ALA A 94 -3.08 -3.72 13.89
C ALA A 94 -2.78 -5.02 13.13
N SER A 95 -1.57 -5.20 12.58
CA SER A 95 -1.21 -6.48 11.96
C SER A 95 -1.03 -7.62 12.98
N LYS A 96 -0.61 -7.30 14.21
CA LYS A 96 -0.60 -8.24 15.33
C LYS A 96 -1.99 -8.68 15.71
N PHE A 97 -2.93 -7.74 15.83
CA PHE A 97 -4.33 -8.06 16.04
C PHE A 97 -4.83 -9.08 15.01
N TRP A 98 -4.63 -8.84 13.71
CA TRP A 98 -5.08 -9.77 12.67
C TRP A 98 -4.40 -11.14 12.71
N ARG A 99 -3.13 -11.21 13.13
CA ARG A 99 -2.41 -12.48 13.28
C ARG A 99 -2.92 -13.30 14.46
N GLU A 100 -3.43 -12.65 15.50
CA GLU A 100 -3.87 -13.27 16.75
C GLU A 100 -5.39 -13.46 16.82
N ALA A 101 -6.14 -12.77 15.95
CA ALA A 101 -7.60 -12.85 15.88
C ALA A 101 -8.07 -14.27 15.55
N LYS A 102 -9.21 -14.63 16.15
CA LYS A 102 -9.84 -15.95 16.01
C LYS A 102 -11.23 -15.80 15.42
N VAL A 103 -11.74 -16.91 14.87
CA VAL A 103 -13.14 -17.01 14.45
C VAL A 103 -14.04 -16.70 15.64
N GLY A 104 -14.97 -15.75 15.46
CA GLY A 104 -15.87 -15.27 16.51
C GLY A 104 -15.45 -13.93 17.14
N ASP A 105 -14.22 -13.47 16.91
CA ASP A 105 -13.80 -12.14 17.38
C ASP A 105 -14.58 -11.03 16.66
N VAL A 106 -15.00 -10.02 17.42
CA VAL A 106 -15.75 -8.88 16.88
C VAL A 106 -14.79 -7.75 16.53
N VAL A 107 -14.75 -7.38 15.25
CA VAL A 107 -13.97 -6.26 14.75
C VAL A 107 -14.87 -5.03 14.60
N LYS A 108 -14.51 -3.92 15.26
CA LYS A 108 -15.18 -2.63 15.08
C LYS A 108 -14.53 -1.87 13.93
N GLY A 109 -15.31 -1.48 12.94
CA GLY A 109 -14.84 -0.72 11.79
C GLY A 109 -15.99 -0.17 10.95
N THR A 110 -15.64 0.63 9.95
CA THR A 110 -16.55 1.20 8.98
C THR A 110 -15.96 1.05 7.58
N THR A 111 -16.80 0.91 6.57
CA THR A 111 -16.35 0.94 5.17
C THR A 111 -16.30 2.37 4.66
N ARG A 112 -15.40 2.62 3.71
CA ARG A 112 -15.28 3.88 2.97
C ARG A 112 -15.16 3.56 1.50
N LYS A 113 -15.78 4.38 0.64
CA LYS A 113 -15.63 4.26 -0.81
C LYS A 113 -14.16 4.44 -1.23
N GLY A 114 -13.62 3.42 -1.91
CA GLY A 114 -12.27 3.40 -2.45
C GLY A 114 -12.15 4.13 -3.80
N SER A 115 -10.94 4.16 -4.36
CA SER A 115 -10.65 4.90 -5.60
C SER A 115 -11.09 4.19 -6.88
N PHE A 116 -11.46 2.90 -6.81
CA PHE A 116 -11.67 2.05 -7.98
C PHE A 116 -13.13 1.90 -8.45
N GLU A 117 -14.11 2.48 -7.74
CA GLU A 117 -15.55 2.33 -8.07
C GLU A 117 -15.86 2.63 -9.54
N LYS A 118 -15.27 3.71 -10.09
CA LYS A 118 -15.45 4.07 -11.50
C LYS A 118 -14.78 3.11 -12.47
N VAL A 119 -13.60 2.58 -12.12
CA VAL A 119 -12.87 1.60 -12.95
C VAL A 119 -13.62 0.28 -12.99
N VAL A 120 -14.24 -0.13 -11.89
CA VAL A 120 -15.07 -1.35 -11.84
C VAL A 120 -16.31 -1.23 -12.73
N ALA A 121 -16.89 -0.04 -12.86
CA ALA A 121 -18.15 0.17 -13.58
C ALA A 121 -18.02 0.28 -15.12
N ILE A 122 -16.82 0.35 -15.70
CA ILE A 122 -16.67 0.55 -17.15
C ILE A 122 -16.99 -0.72 -17.92
N ASP A 123 -17.46 -0.64 -19.16
CA ASP A 123 -17.63 -1.88 -19.95
C ASP A 123 -16.30 -2.39 -20.55
N LYS A 124 -15.26 -1.55 -20.59
CA LYS A 124 -13.97 -1.89 -21.23
C LYS A 124 -13.02 -2.72 -20.33
N PRO A 125 -12.06 -3.44 -20.92
CA PRO A 125 -11.00 -4.11 -20.16
C PRO A 125 -10.28 -3.18 -19.19
N VAL A 126 -9.89 -3.71 -18.03
CA VAL A 126 -9.12 -3.03 -16.98
C VAL A 126 -7.74 -3.64 -16.86
N LEU A 127 -6.71 -2.79 -16.89
CA LEU A 127 -5.34 -3.13 -16.57
C LEU A 127 -5.07 -2.84 -15.10
N CYS A 128 -4.93 -3.91 -14.32
CA CYS A 128 -4.58 -3.87 -12.91
C CYS A 128 -3.06 -4.00 -12.75
N ILE A 129 -2.41 -3.10 -12.01
CA ILE A 129 -0.97 -3.14 -11.74
C ILE A 129 -0.74 -3.01 -10.24
N GLY A 130 -0.15 -4.01 -9.60
CA GLY A 130 0.10 -3.95 -8.17
C GLY A 130 1.24 -4.84 -7.69
N ALA A 131 1.70 -4.59 -6.47
CA ALA A 131 2.76 -5.38 -5.86
C ALA A 131 2.48 -5.67 -4.39
N GLY A 132 2.85 -6.87 -3.93
CA GLY A 132 2.60 -7.35 -2.57
C GLY A 132 1.12 -7.26 -2.20
N THR A 133 0.80 -6.65 -1.06
CA THR A 133 -0.59 -6.45 -0.64
C THR A 133 -1.37 -5.46 -1.51
N GLY A 134 -0.71 -4.79 -2.45
CA GLY A 134 -1.33 -4.02 -3.53
C GLY A 134 -2.33 -4.81 -4.37
N VAL A 135 -2.21 -6.13 -4.43
CA VAL A 135 -3.15 -6.99 -5.17
C VAL A 135 -4.52 -7.11 -4.49
N ALA A 136 -4.64 -6.75 -3.20
CA ALA A 136 -5.90 -6.84 -2.46
C ALA A 136 -7.05 -6.05 -3.13
N PRO A 137 -6.96 -4.72 -3.30
CA PRO A 137 -8.01 -3.99 -3.99
C PRO A 137 -8.14 -4.38 -5.46
N LEU A 138 -7.06 -4.82 -6.12
CA LEU A 138 -7.11 -5.24 -7.52
C LEU A 138 -7.91 -6.53 -7.69
N ARG A 139 -7.83 -7.45 -6.72
CA ARG A 139 -8.69 -8.62 -6.65
C ARG A 139 -10.16 -8.22 -6.55
N SER A 140 -10.48 -7.28 -5.64
CA SER A 140 -11.83 -6.74 -5.52
C SER A 140 -12.31 -6.13 -6.84
N VAL A 141 -11.44 -5.37 -7.53
CA VAL A 141 -11.74 -4.81 -8.85
C VAL A 141 -12.08 -5.92 -9.81
N ILE A 142 -11.18 -6.87 -10.07
CA ILE A 142 -11.36 -7.93 -11.07
C ILE A 142 -12.61 -8.76 -10.78
N ARG A 143 -12.82 -9.20 -9.53
CA ARG A 143 -14.02 -9.98 -9.15
C ARG A 143 -15.31 -9.19 -9.28
N GLY A 144 -15.27 -7.87 -9.17
CA GLY A 144 -16.44 -6.99 -9.30
C GLY A 144 -16.83 -6.66 -10.73
N ARG A 145 -16.09 -7.15 -11.73
CA ARG A 145 -16.28 -6.81 -13.15
C ARG A 145 -17.33 -7.70 -13.79
N ALA A 146 -18.04 -7.17 -14.78
CA ALA A 146 -18.97 -7.96 -15.59
C ALA A 146 -18.23 -8.93 -16.53
N ARG A 147 -17.02 -8.56 -16.98
CA ARG A 147 -16.16 -9.35 -17.87
C ARG A 147 -14.74 -9.44 -17.31
N PRO A 148 -14.53 -10.20 -16.23
CA PRO A 148 -13.22 -10.29 -15.59
C PRO A 148 -12.16 -10.91 -16.49
N ASN A 149 -12.53 -11.83 -17.37
CA ASN A 149 -11.59 -12.55 -18.25
C ASN A 149 -10.93 -11.65 -19.31
N ASP A 150 -11.52 -10.47 -19.58
CA ASP A 150 -10.92 -9.48 -20.48
C ASP A 150 -9.86 -8.61 -19.75
N ASP A 151 -9.86 -8.63 -18.41
CA ASP A 151 -8.96 -7.81 -17.60
C ASP A 151 -7.57 -8.44 -17.51
N ARG A 152 -6.57 -7.59 -17.26
CA ARG A 152 -5.16 -7.98 -17.15
C ARG A 152 -4.60 -7.60 -15.80
N LEU A 153 -3.72 -8.44 -15.26
CA LEU A 153 -3.02 -8.18 -14.00
C LEU A 153 -1.50 -8.23 -14.19
N VAL A 154 -0.83 -7.11 -13.93
CA VAL A 154 0.62 -7.07 -13.73
C VAL A 154 0.89 -7.11 -12.22
N PHE A 155 1.43 -8.23 -11.73
CA PHE A 155 1.58 -8.47 -10.30
C PHE A 155 3.03 -8.69 -9.86
N GLY A 156 3.51 -7.87 -8.93
CA GLY A 156 4.84 -8.00 -8.35
C GLY A 156 4.84 -8.68 -6.98
N CYS A 157 5.64 -9.73 -6.80
CA CYS A 157 5.87 -10.35 -5.51
C CYS A 157 7.34 -10.78 -5.34
N ARG A 158 7.70 -11.41 -4.22
CA ARG A 158 9.09 -11.82 -3.97
C ARG A 158 9.40 -13.13 -4.66
N ASN A 159 8.59 -14.15 -4.41
CA ASN A 159 8.86 -15.52 -4.79
C ASN A 159 7.56 -16.23 -5.18
N VAL A 160 7.60 -16.97 -6.30
CA VAL A 160 6.46 -17.74 -6.79
C VAL A 160 5.89 -18.71 -5.74
N ALA A 161 6.76 -19.30 -4.92
CA ALA A 161 6.39 -20.32 -3.95
C ALA A 161 5.87 -19.75 -2.61
N ALA A 162 6.00 -18.45 -2.36
CA ALA A 162 5.74 -17.88 -1.04
C ALA A 162 4.65 -16.79 -1.04
N ASP A 163 4.68 -15.87 -2.00
CA ASP A 163 3.81 -14.69 -1.98
C ASP A 163 3.15 -14.38 -3.33
N TYR A 164 2.98 -15.41 -4.17
CA TYR A 164 2.10 -15.33 -5.34
C TYR A 164 0.62 -15.43 -4.93
N TYR A 165 0.11 -14.37 -4.31
CA TYR A 165 -1.24 -14.33 -3.78
C TYR A 165 -2.32 -14.58 -4.86
N PHE A 166 -3.33 -15.36 -4.48
CA PHE A 166 -4.53 -15.67 -5.28
C PHE A 166 -4.26 -16.38 -6.62
N ARG A 167 -3.11 -17.03 -6.77
CA ARG A 167 -2.72 -17.72 -8.02
C ARG A 167 -3.81 -18.64 -8.58
N SER A 168 -4.36 -19.53 -7.77
CA SER A 168 -5.38 -20.49 -8.21
C SER A 168 -6.63 -19.79 -8.73
N GLU A 169 -7.02 -18.69 -8.09
CA GLU A 169 -8.18 -17.90 -8.51
C GLU A 169 -7.94 -17.22 -9.86
N TRP A 170 -6.74 -16.71 -10.11
CA TRP A 170 -6.39 -16.15 -11.42
C TRP A 170 -6.44 -17.20 -12.53
N GLU A 171 -5.97 -18.41 -12.24
CA GLU A 171 -6.00 -19.55 -13.16
C GLU A 171 -7.46 -19.99 -13.43
N GLU A 172 -8.31 -20.05 -12.41
CA GLU A 172 -9.74 -20.38 -12.51
C GLU A 172 -10.52 -19.33 -13.31
N MET A 173 -10.24 -18.04 -13.10
CA MET A 173 -10.88 -16.94 -13.82
C MET A 173 -10.31 -16.76 -15.24
N GLN A 174 -9.22 -17.45 -15.58
CA GLN A 174 -8.53 -17.36 -16.87
C GLN A 174 -8.14 -15.93 -17.27
N ILE A 175 -7.79 -15.10 -16.29
CA ILE A 175 -7.32 -13.73 -16.56
C ILE A 175 -5.86 -13.76 -17.03
N GLU A 176 -5.46 -12.77 -17.83
CA GLU A 176 -4.07 -12.63 -18.23
C GLU A 176 -3.24 -12.04 -17.08
N VAL A 177 -2.34 -12.84 -16.48
CA VAL A 177 -1.46 -12.39 -15.40
C VAL A 177 0.00 -12.35 -15.85
N ASN A 178 0.60 -11.16 -15.81
CA ASN A 178 2.04 -10.97 -15.92
C ASN A 178 2.64 -10.82 -14.52
N ALA A 179 3.07 -11.96 -13.94
CA ALA A 179 3.70 -11.98 -12.63
C ALA A 179 5.20 -11.68 -12.71
N VAL A 180 5.68 -10.81 -11.82
CA VAL A 180 7.09 -10.43 -11.68
C VAL A 180 7.58 -10.84 -10.29
N PHE A 181 8.52 -11.77 -10.25
CA PHE A 181 9.13 -12.25 -9.01
C PHE A 181 10.46 -11.54 -8.78
N SER A 182 10.58 -10.79 -7.68
CA SER A 182 11.76 -9.95 -7.43
C SER A 182 12.96 -10.70 -6.83
N ARG A 183 12.78 -11.95 -6.39
CA ARG A 183 13.80 -12.75 -5.68
C ARG A 183 14.00 -14.18 -6.22
N ASP A 184 13.33 -14.55 -7.31
CA ASP A 184 13.52 -15.88 -7.93
C ASP A 184 14.76 -15.93 -8.85
N GLN A 185 15.44 -14.77 -9.02
CA GLN A 185 16.62 -14.60 -9.84
C GLN A 185 17.60 -13.60 -9.19
N VAL A 186 18.86 -13.62 -9.64
CA VAL A 186 19.94 -12.78 -9.08
C VAL A 186 19.65 -11.29 -9.24
N LYS A 187 19.18 -10.88 -10.42
CA LYS A 187 18.82 -9.49 -10.71
C LYS A 187 17.40 -9.23 -10.24
N ARG A 188 17.21 -8.30 -9.30
CA ARG A 188 15.85 -7.89 -8.88
C ARG A 188 15.11 -7.25 -10.05
N ILE A 189 13.89 -7.72 -10.29
CA ILE A 189 12.95 -7.18 -11.28
C ILE A 189 11.68 -6.78 -10.55
N TYR A 190 11.08 -5.66 -10.93
CA TYR A 190 9.86 -5.12 -10.36
C TYR A 190 8.82 -4.82 -11.44
N VAL A 191 7.59 -4.53 -11.03
CA VAL A 191 6.48 -4.26 -11.96
C VAL A 191 6.75 -3.10 -12.91
N GLN A 192 7.41 -2.03 -12.47
CA GLN A 192 7.79 -0.93 -13.36
C GLN A 192 8.81 -1.35 -14.43
N ASP A 193 9.65 -2.35 -14.16
CA ASP A 193 10.56 -2.90 -15.17
C ASP A 193 9.77 -3.69 -16.22
N PHE A 194 8.76 -4.45 -15.82
CA PHE A 194 7.86 -5.11 -16.78
C PHE A 194 7.13 -4.08 -17.64
N VAL A 195 6.53 -3.05 -17.00
CA VAL A 195 5.82 -1.96 -17.71
C VAL A 195 6.71 -1.29 -18.75
N LYS A 196 7.96 -0.98 -18.37
CA LYS A 196 8.95 -0.32 -19.25
C LYS A 196 9.37 -1.17 -20.44
N ASN A 197 9.53 -2.47 -20.22
CA ASN A 197 10.11 -3.39 -21.20
C ASN A 197 9.00 -4.22 -21.87
N GLU A 198 8.69 -5.40 -21.35
CA GLU A 198 7.80 -6.39 -21.97
C GLU A 198 6.35 -5.89 -22.13
N GLY A 199 5.83 -5.18 -21.12
CA GLY A 199 4.46 -4.67 -21.10
C GLY A 199 4.24 -3.42 -21.94
N ARG A 200 5.30 -2.85 -22.53
CA ARG A 200 5.29 -1.50 -23.11
C ARG A 200 4.21 -1.30 -24.17
N GLU A 201 4.19 -2.16 -25.18
CA GLU A 201 3.27 -2.05 -26.31
C GLU A 201 1.82 -2.31 -25.89
N VAL A 202 1.62 -3.38 -25.12
CA VAL A 202 0.28 -3.82 -24.70
C VAL A 202 -0.38 -2.80 -23.77
N ILE A 203 0.38 -2.18 -22.86
CA ILE A 203 -0.12 -1.16 -21.93
C ILE A 203 -0.47 0.12 -22.68
N ALA A 204 0.37 0.54 -23.62
CA ALA A 204 0.07 1.72 -24.42
C ALA A 204 -1.20 1.52 -25.26
N ALA A 205 -1.30 0.39 -25.96
CA ALA A 205 -2.46 0.05 -26.78
C ALA A 205 -3.75 -0.02 -25.92
N HIS A 206 -3.67 -0.61 -24.74
CA HIS A 206 -4.79 -0.67 -23.79
C HIS A 206 -5.30 0.72 -23.40
N ILE A 207 -4.40 1.62 -23.03
CA ILE A 207 -4.76 2.98 -22.62
C ILE A 207 -5.31 3.79 -23.79
N LEU A 208 -4.69 3.68 -24.98
CA LEU A 208 -5.13 4.38 -26.18
C LEU A 208 -6.48 3.87 -26.71
N ALA A 209 -6.80 2.59 -26.50
CA ALA A 209 -8.14 2.03 -26.74
C ALA A 209 -9.19 2.49 -25.71
N GLY A 210 -8.78 3.23 -24.68
CA GLY A 210 -9.62 3.75 -23.61
C GLY A 210 -9.96 2.72 -22.54
N GLY A 211 -9.15 1.67 -22.37
CA GLY A 211 -9.24 0.73 -21.26
C GLY A 211 -8.99 1.40 -19.90
N GLY A 212 -9.54 0.81 -18.85
CA GLY A 212 -9.34 1.28 -17.47
C GLY A 212 -7.96 0.91 -16.93
N VAL A 213 -7.43 1.70 -16.00
CA VAL A 213 -6.17 1.40 -15.29
C VAL A 213 -6.37 1.54 -13.79
N ALA A 214 -5.99 0.50 -13.05
CA ALA A 214 -6.00 0.48 -11.59
C ALA A 214 -4.60 0.15 -11.07
N ILE A 215 -3.99 1.06 -10.27
CA ILE A 215 -2.66 0.86 -9.69
C ILE A 215 -2.76 0.82 -8.17
N ALA A 216 -2.23 -0.22 -7.53
CA ALA A 216 -2.28 -0.34 -6.08
C ALA A 216 -1.01 -0.90 -5.42
N GLY A 217 -0.62 -0.33 -4.28
CA GLY A 217 0.53 -0.79 -3.50
C GLY A 217 1.37 0.33 -2.88
N GLY A 218 2.68 0.12 -2.75
CA GLY A 218 3.58 1.12 -2.16
C GLY A 218 3.65 2.40 -3.00
N ALA A 219 3.67 3.57 -2.34
CA ALA A 219 3.70 4.88 -2.99
C ALA A 219 4.84 5.05 -4.02
N SER A 220 6.04 4.58 -3.68
CA SER A 220 7.19 4.62 -4.61
C SER A 220 6.98 3.74 -5.84
N MET A 221 6.37 2.56 -5.68
CA MET A 221 6.05 1.66 -6.80
C MET A 221 4.99 2.30 -7.70
N ALA A 222 3.90 2.81 -7.11
CA ALA A 222 2.83 3.45 -7.87
C ALA A 222 3.31 4.70 -8.63
N ALA A 223 4.23 5.47 -8.05
CA ALA A 223 4.86 6.61 -8.73
C ALA A 223 5.75 6.16 -9.90
N ALA A 224 6.56 5.11 -9.70
CA ALA A 224 7.41 4.56 -10.75
C ALA A 224 6.60 4.05 -11.93
N VAL A 225 5.55 3.25 -11.69
CA VAL A 225 4.65 2.74 -12.73
C VAL A 225 3.98 3.89 -13.49
N GLN A 226 3.47 4.91 -12.80
CA GLN A 226 2.86 6.07 -13.46
C GLN A 226 3.83 6.83 -14.35
N ASN A 227 5.08 7.00 -13.91
CA ASN A 227 6.11 7.65 -14.71
C ASN A 227 6.43 6.84 -15.96
N GLU A 228 6.62 5.52 -15.84
CA GLU A 228 6.86 4.66 -16.99
C GLU A 228 5.69 4.71 -17.99
N ILE A 229 4.43 4.64 -17.52
CA ILE A 229 3.26 4.80 -18.40
C ILE A 229 3.29 6.14 -19.15
N VAL A 230 3.67 7.23 -18.50
CA VAL A 230 3.77 8.55 -19.13
C VAL A 230 4.86 8.58 -20.21
N GLU A 231 6.03 8.01 -19.94
CA GLU A 231 7.12 7.91 -20.93
C GLU A 231 6.68 7.07 -22.15
N ILE A 232 6.07 5.92 -21.88
CA ILE A 232 5.56 4.99 -22.90
C ILE A 232 4.55 5.67 -23.82
N LEU A 233 3.57 6.37 -23.24
CA LEU A 233 2.57 7.09 -24.02
C LEU A 233 3.20 8.28 -24.77
N GLY A 234 4.16 8.97 -24.14
CA GLY A 234 4.86 10.10 -24.74
C GLY A 234 5.60 9.73 -26.02
N GLU A 235 6.17 8.54 -26.10
CA GLU A 235 6.83 8.04 -27.31
C GLU A 235 5.85 7.69 -28.45
N ARG A 236 4.54 7.59 -28.18
CA ARG A 236 3.53 7.14 -29.16
C ARG A 236 2.57 8.24 -29.62
N ILE A 237 2.50 9.34 -28.89
CA ILE A 237 1.57 10.43 -29.19
C ILE A 237 2.36 11.67 -29.59
N GLU A 238 1.84 12.39 -30.58
CA GLU A 238 2.40 13.68 -30.96
C GLU A 238 2.35 14.65 -29.76
N GLY A 239 3.48 15.34 -29.53
CA GLY A 239 3.65 16.25 -28.39
C GLY A 239 4.23 15.60 -27.12
N GLY A 240 4.60 14.32 -27.17
CA GLY A 240 5.48 13.72 -26.17
C GLY A 240 4.88 13.57 -24.78
N THR A 241 5.75 13.50 -23.78
CA THR A 241 5.37 13.27 -22.36
C THR A 241 4.46 14.37 -21.79
N ALA A 242 4.54 15.60 -22.30
CA ALA A 242 3.67 16.70 -21.88
C ALA A 242 2.19 16.42 -22.19
N ILE A 243 1.90 15.94 -23.41
CA ILE A 243 0.55 15.55 -23.81
C ILE A 243 0.13 14.26 -23.07
N ALA A 244 1.05 13.33 -22.83
CA ALA A 244 0.76 12.09 -22.11
C ALA A 244 0.31 12.37 -20.67
N LYS A 245 0.98 13.29 -19.98
CA LYS A 245 0.57 13.75 -18.63
C LYS A 245 -0.83 14.36 -18.63
N ARG A 246 -1.16 15.16 -19.66
CA ARG A 246 -2.50 15.75 -19.82
C ARG A 246 -3.57 14.68 -20.09
N LEU A 247 -3.27 13.69 -20.94
CA LEU A 247 -4.13 12.54 -21.21
C LEU A 247 -4.43 11.77 -19.90
N ILE A 248 -3.39 11.36 -19.17
CA ILE A 248 -3.51 10.64 -17.90
C ILE A 248 -4.32 11.45 -16.88
N SER A 249 -4.09 12.76 -16.80
CA SER A 249 -4.88 13.65 -15.93
C SER A 249 -6.36 13.69 -16.32
N GLY A 250 -6.66 13.66 -17.63
CA GLY A 250 -8.02 13.53 -18.14
C GLY A 250 -8.66 12.18 -17.78
N LEU A 251 -7.93 11.09 -17.92
CA LEU A 251 -8.39 9.74 -17.55
C LEU A 251 -8.66 9.64 -16.05
N LYS A 252 -7.80 10.22 -15.20
CA LYS A 252 -8.01 10.32 -13.74
C LYS A 252 -9.31 11.04 -13.41
N ARG A 253 -9.58 12.20 -14.03
CA ARG A 253 -10.85 12.93 -13.82
C ARG A 253 -12.07 12.12 -14.24
N LYS A 254 -11.96 11.38 -15.34
CA LYS A 254 -13.01 10.47 -15.82
C LYS A 254 -13.16 9.21 -14.96
N GLY A 255 -12.20 8.93 -14.07
CA GLY A 255 -12.17 7.70 -13.27
C GLY A 255 -11.73 6.46 -14.05
N LEU A 256 -11.08 6.64 -15.21
CA LEU A 256 -10.53 5.57 -16.03
C LEU A 256 -9.08 5.24 -15.66
N PHE A 257 -8.45 6.07 -14.84
CA PHE A 257 -7.11 5.83 -14.31
C PHE A 257 -7.14 6.13 -12.82
N ALA A 258 -7.04 5.10 -11.99
CA ALA A 258 -7.15 5.21 -10.54
C ALA A 258 -5.91 4.64 -9.86
N VAL A 259 -5.52 5.26 -8.74
CA VAL A 259 -4.33 4.87 -7.96
C VAL A 259 -4.70 4.84 -6.48
N GLU A 260 -4.37 3.75 -5.82
CA GLU A 260 -4.50 3.59 -4.37
C GLU A 260 -3.15 3.18 -3.79
N ALA A 261 -2.45 4.12 -3.15
CA ALA A 261 -1.07 3.89 -2.71
C ALA A 261 -0.82 4.35 -1.27
N TRP A 262 0.04 3.62 -0.58
CA TRP A 262 0.35 3.82 0.85
C TRP A 262 1.85 3.68 1.15
N THR A 263 2.25 4.06 2.36
CA THR A 263 3.64 4.05 2.86
C THR A 263 3.89 3.03 3.96
#